data_AF-A0A973D1U7-F1
#
_entry.id   AF-A0A973D1U7-F1
#
_cell.length_a   1.000
_cell.length_b   1.000
_cell.length_c   1.000
_cell.angle_alpha   90.00
_cell.angle_beta   90.00
_cell.angle_gamma   90.00
#
_symmetry.space_group_name_H-M   'P 1'
#
loop_
_entity.id
_entity.type
_entity.pdbx_description
1 polymer ?
#
loop_
_entity_poly.entity_id
_entity_poly.type
_entity_poly.pdbx_seq_one_letter_code
_entity_poly.pdbx_strand_id
1 'polypeptide(L)'
;MKKNNWIAAGVLVLASFCQLANAAVSVQQAERLKHELTPLGAERAGNGKDIPPWRGGLTVPALSYQEAGQHHPNPYPQDKPLFVITSANKDKYKEHLTDGQIALFETYPNTFNMPIYKTRRTAAAPEWVYDNTYKNAIRSELSDNGAGLRYAYG
;
A
#
# COMPACT_ATOMS: atom_id res chain seq x y z
N MET A 1 23.61 -30.53 -50.00
CA MET A 1 23.67 -29.69 -48.77
C MET A 1 22.36 -28.92 -48.59
N LYS A 2 21.31 -29.51 -48.01
CA LYS A 2 19.97 -28.87 -47.84
C LYS A 2 19.23 -29.33 -46.56
N LYS A 3 19.93 -29.72 -45.49
CA LYS A 3 19.30 -30.30 -44.27
C LYS A 3 19.29 -29.40 -43.02
N ASN A 4 19.83 -28.18 -43.07
CA ASN A 4 19.97 -27.34 -41.86
C ASN A 4 19.08 -26.09 -41.82
N ASN A 5 18.33 -25.79 -42.89
CA ASN A 5 17.49 -24.58 -42.95
C ASN A 5 16.33 -24.60 -41.94
N TRP A 6 15.84 -25.78 -41.55
CA TRP A 6 14.72 -25.94 -40.62
C TRP A 6 15.16 -25.73 -39.18
N ILE A 7 16.40 -26.12 -38.85
CA ILE A 7 17.03 -25.83 -37.55
C ILE A 7 17.31 -24.33 -37.43
N ALA A 8 17.82 -23.70 -38.50
CA ALA A 8 18.04 -22.26 -38.53
C ALA A 8 16.73 -21.45 -38.38
N ALA A 9 15.64 -21.89 -39.05
CA ALA A 9 14.32 -21.27 -38.89
C ALA A 9 13.75 -21.46 -37.47
N GLY A 10 13.92 -22.63 -36.86
CA GLY A 10 13.49 -22.90 -35.49
C GLY A 10 14.22 -22.04 -34.45
N VAL A 11 15.53 -21.84 -34.60
CA VAL A 11 16.33 -20.97 -33.70
C VAL A 11 15.90 -19.50 -33.81
N LEU A 12 15.57 -19.02 -35.01
CA LEU A 12 15.10 -17.66 -35.22
C LEU A 12 13.71 -17.41 -34.58
N VAL A 13 12.81 -18.41 -34.62
CA VAL A 13 11.50 -18.33 -33.95
C VAL A 13 11.63 -18.34 -32.44
N LEU A 14 12.50 -19.19 -31.86
CA LEU A 14 12.77 -19.23 -30.41
C LEU A 14 13.40 -17.94 -29.88
N ALA A 15 14.31 -17.31 -30.64
CA ALA A 15 14.89 -16.02 -30.25
C ALA A 15 13.87 -14.87 -30.24
N SER A 16 12.78 -15.00 -31.00
CA SER A 16 11.69 -14.00 -31.07
C SER A 16 10.78 -14.01 -29.82
N PHE A 17 10.84 -15.07 -29.00
CA PHE A 17 10.07 -15.18 -27.75
C PHE A 17 10.84 -14.68 -26.51
N CYS A 18 12.09 -14.22 -26.66
CA CYS A 18 12.80 -13.52 -25.59
C CYS A 18 12.25 -12.10 -25.46
N GLN A 19 11.13 -11.93 -24.75
CA GLN A 19 10.68 -10.61 -24.31
C GLN A 19 11.74 -10.04 -23.37
N LEU A 20 12.29 -8.87 -23.72
CA LEU A 20 13.13 -8.09 -22.83
C LEU A 20 12.29 -7.70 -21.61
N ALA A 21 12.62 -8.24 -20.44
CA ALA A 21 12.00 -7.87 -19.19
C ALA A 21 12.44 -6.44 -18.83
N ASN A 22 11.55 -5.47 -19.05
CA ASN A 22 11.76 -4.09 -18.61
C ASN A 22 11.26 -3.96 -17.17
N ALA A 23 12.19 -3.93 -16.22
CA ALA A 23 11.86 -3.77 -14.79
C ALA A 23 11.47 -2.34 -14.42
N ALA A 24 11.88 -1.35 -15.22
CA ALA A 24 11.56 0.06 -15.00
C ALA A 24 10.13 0.37 -15.44
N VAL A 25 9.42 1.17 -14.63
CA VAL A 25 8.10 1.70 -15.01
C VAL A 25 8.27 2.85 -16.00
N SER A 26 7.30 3.01 -16.90
CA SER A 26 7.30 4.18 -17.78
C SER A 26 6.97 5.46 -17.01
N VAL A 27 7.33 6.60 -17.57
CA VAL A 27 6.95 7.91 -17.01
C VAL A 27 5.42 8.02 -16.92
N GLN A 28 4.68 7.54 -17.92
CA GLN A 28 3.21 7.55 -17.88
C GLN A 28 2.66 6.74 -16.71
N GLN A 29 3.28 5.59 -16.40
CA GLN A 29 2.88 4.79 -15.24
C GLN A 29 3.21 5.51 -13.92
N ALA A 30 4.35 6.19 -13.84
CA ALA A 30 4.74 6.96 -12.66
C ALA A 30 3.82 8.18 -12.42
N GLU A 31 3.33 8.83 -13.48
CA GLU A 31 2.39 9.96 -13.37
C GLU A 31 1.14 9.60 -12.56
N ARG A 32 0.72 8.32 -12.57
CA ARG A 32 -0.42 7.82 -11.78
C ARG A 32 -0.29 8.13 -10.29
N LEU A 33 0.93 8.24 -9.74
CA LEU A 33 1.19 8.63 -8.34
C LEU A 33 0.70 10.04 -7.99
N LYS A 34 0.50 10.91 -8.99
CA LYS A 34 0.01 12.28 -8.79
C LYS A 34 -1.51 12.38 -8.74
N HIS A 35 -2.25 11.38 -9.25
CA HIS A 35 -3.69 11.48 -9.44
C HIS A 35 -4.45 10.20 -9.05
N GLU A 36 -4.26 9.08 -9.77
CA GLU A 36 -4.98 7.83 -9.52
C GLU A 36 -4.55 7.16 -8.21
N LEU A 37 -3.24 7.12 -7.98
CA LEU A 37 -2.63 6.56 -6.80
C LEU A 37 -2.30 7.67 -5.80
N THR A 38 -2.17 7.30 -4.54
CA THR A 38 -1.47 8.11 -3.54
C THR A 38 0.00 8.23 -3.94
N PRO A 39 0.74 9.23 -3.42
CA PRO A 39 2.16 9.38 -3.75
C PRO A 39 3.04 8.16 -3.41
N LEU A 40 2.54 7.27 -2.54
CA LEU A 40 3.20 6.02 -2.14
C LEU A 40 2.64 4.77 -2.85
N GLY A 41 1.80 4.94 -3.87
CA GLY A 41 1.35 3.85 -4.75
C GLY A 41 0.06 3.14 -4.35
N ALA A 42 -0.58 3.46 -3.22
CA ALA A 42 -1.89 2.90 -2.87
C ALA A 42 -3.03 3.55 -3.68
N GLU A 43 -4.12 2.82 -3.93
CA GLU A 43 -5.35 3.37 -4.53
C GLU A 43 -5.83 4.64 -3.81
N ARG A 44 -6.18 5.71 -4.56
CA ARG A 44 -6.59 6.99 -3.95
C ARG A 44 -8.08 7.07 -3.64
N ALA A 45 -8.95 6.51 -4.48
CA ALA A 45 -10.40 6.79 -4.47
C ALA A 45 -11.16 6.23 -3.24
N GLY A 46 -10.59 5.26 -2.53
CA GLY A 46 -11.32 4.48 -1.53
C GLY A 46 -12.18 3.40 -2.19
N ASN A 47 -13.16 2.85 -1.47
CA ASN A 47 -13.99 1.74 -1.97
C ASN A 47 -15.45 2.11 -2.26
N GLY A 48 -15.80 3.40 -2.19
CA GLY A 48 -17.17 3.89 -2.40
C GLY A 48 -18.16 3.53 -1.28
N LYS A 49 -17.69 2.91 -0.19
CA LYS A 49 -18.52 2.48 0.94
C LYS A 49 -17.95 3.11 2.23
N ASP A 50 -17.14 2.37 2.94
CA ASP A 50 -16.64 2.67 4.28
C ASP A 50 -15.18 3.18 4.28
N ILE A 51 -14.42 2.95 3.21
CA ILE A 51 -13.06 3.47 3.06
C ILE A 51 -13.12 4.78 2.26
N PRO A 52 -12.85 5.95 2.88
CA PRO A 52 -12.90 7.22 2.18
C PRO A 52 -11.71 7.39 1.22
N PRO A 53 -11.82 8.29 0.22
CA PRO A 53 -10.69 8.68 -0.60
C PRO A 53 -9.58 9.30 0.25
N TRP A 54 -8.32 9.08 -0.14
CA TRP A 54 -7.18 9.74 0.49
C TRP A 54 -7.05 11.17 -0.03
N ARG A 55 -6.94 12.13 0.89
CA ARG A 55 -6.92 13.57 0.61
C ARG A 55 -5.70 14.29 1.21
N GLY A 56 -4.56 13.61 1.32
CA GLY A 56 -3.34 14.17 1.93
C GLY A 56 -2.97 13.60 3.30
N GLY A 57 -3.90 12.89 3.95
CA GLY A 57 -3.69 12.39 5.31
C GLY A 57 -3.77 13.50 6.37
N LEU A 58 -3.26 13.23 7.56
CA LEU A 58 -3.23 14.17 8.68
C LEU A 58 -1.92 14.95 8.67
N THR A 59 -1.96 16.20 8.18
CA THR A 59 -0.77 17.06 8.01
C THR A 59 -0.59 18.09 9.11
N VAL A 60 -1.61 18.31 9.94
CA VAL A 60 -1.58 19.23 11.07
C VAL A 60 -1.75 18.42 12.36
N PRO A 61 -0.87 18.60 13.35
CA PRO A 61 -1.02 17.93 14.63
C PRO A 61 -2.32 18.38 15.33
N ALA A 62 -2.88 17.52 16.18
CA ALA A 62 -3.99 17.95 17.02
C ALA A 62 -3.54 19.12 17.92
N LEU A 63 -4.45 20.06 18.21
CA LEU A 63 -4.16 21.24 19.04
C LEU A 63 -3.60 20.89 20.44
N SER A 64 -3.87 19.68 20.92
CA SER A 64 -3.38 19.16 22.19
C SER A 64 -1.95 18.60 22.13
N TYR A 65 -1.34 18.51 20.94
CA TYR A 65 0.08 18.18 20.79
C TYR A 65 0.90 19.48 20.84
N GLN A 66 1.70 19.64 21.88
CA GLN A 66 2.35 20.89 22.25
C GLN A 66 3.87 20.83 22.10
N GLU A 67 4.48 19.65 22.25
CA GLU A 67 5.93 19.52 22.25
C GLU A 67 6.44 18.21 21.65
N ALA A 68 7.68 18.25 21.13
CA ALA A 68 8.36 17.07 20.61
C ALA A 68 8.59 16.04 21.73
N GLY A 69 8.29 14.78 21.46
CA GLY A 69 8.38 13.69 22.44
C GLY A 69 7.10 13.43 23.25
N GLN A 70 6.11 14.31 23.16
CA GLN A 70 4.79 14.07 23.76
C GLN A 70 4.11 12.83 23.14
N HIS A 71 3.36 12.07 23.94
CA HIS A 71 2.50 11.02 23.42
C HIS A 71 1.46 11.61 22.46
N HIS A 72 1.31 11.01 21.28
CA HIS A 72 0.42 11.51 20.25
C HIS A 72 -1.03 11.45 20.75
N PRO A 73 -1.74 12.60 20.83
CA PRO A 73 -3.14 12.60 21.24
C PRO A 73 -4.00 11.91 20.19
N ASN A 74 -5.14 11.35 20.60
CA ASN A 74 -6.15 10.87 19.67
C ASN A 74 -6.66 12.05 18.80
N PRO A 75 -6.49 12.03 17.48
CA PRO A 75 -6.96 13.10 16.60
C PRO A 75 -8.49 13.17 16.48
N TYR A 76 -9.21 12.12 16.90
CA TYR A 76 -10.68 12.05 16.84
C TYR A 76 -11.27 11.61 18.18
N PRO A 77 -11.15 12.44 19.24
CA PRO A 77 -11.59 12.08 20.58
C PRO A 77 -13.11 11.92 20.71
N GLN A 78 -13.87 12.48 19.76
CA GLN A 78 -15.34 12.44 19.74
C GLN A 78 -15.89 11.21 19.00
N ASP A 79 -15.02 10.36 18.46
CA ASP A 79 -15.45 9.18 17.74
C ASP A 79 -16.11 8.17 18.66
N LYS A 80 -17.24 7.65 18.20
CA LYS A 80 -17.97 6.56 18.85
C LYS A 80 -17.89 5.31 17.98
N PRO A 81 -17.87 4.10 18.58
CA PRO A 81 -17.98 2.88 17.82
C PRO A 81 -19.27 2.88 16.99
N LEU A 82 -19.18 2.48 15.73
CA LEU A 82 -20.33 2.21 14.87
C LEU A 82 -21.08 0.97 15.37
N PHE A 83 -20.34 -0.04 15.83
CA PHE A 83 -20.82 -1.24 16.49
C PHE A 83 -19.66 -1.90 17.23
N VAL A 84 -19.97 -2.92 18.03
CA VAL A 84 -18.97 -3.70 18.78
C VAL A 84 -19.14 -5.17 18.45
N ILE A 85 -18.05 -5.80 18.01
CA ILE A 85 -17.99 -7.25 17.84
C ILE A 85 -17.61 -7.87 19.18
N THR A 86 -18.34 -8.90 19.58
CA THR A 86 -18.22 -9.65 20.82
C THR A 86 -18.26 -11.13 20.50
N SER A 87 -17.93 -11.99 21.47
CA SER A 87 -18.02 -13.43 21.26
C SER A 87 -19.43 -13.90 20.86
N ALA A 88 -20.47 -13.20 21.32
CA ALA A 88 -21.87 -13.53 21.05
C ALA A 88 -22.34 -13.18 19.62
N ASN A 89 -21.67 -12.27 18.91
CA ASN A 89 -22.09 -11.85 17.56
C ASN A 89 -21.00 -11.98 16.49
N LYS A 90 -19.81 -12.50 16.84
CA LYS A 90 -18.66 -12.67 15.92
C LYS A 90 -19.02 -13.43 14.65
N ASP A 91 -19.92 -14.42 14.73
CA ASP A 91 -20.32 -15.24 13.58
C ASP A 91 -21.00 -14.40 12.48
N LYS A 92 -21.65 -13.29 12.84
CA LYS A 92 -22.25 -12.34 11.87
C LYS A 92 -21.19 -11.58 11.06
N TYR A 93 -19.96 -11.53 11.54
CA TYR A 93 -18.85 -10.76 10.97
C TYR A 93 -17.66 -11.66 10.58
N LYS A 94 -17.85 -12.98 10.52
CA LYS A 94 -16.78 -13.96 10.34
C LYS A 94 -15.93 -13.71 9.08
N GLU A 95 -16.55 -13.23 8.00
CA GLU A 95 -15.85 -12.87 6.75
C GLU A 95 -14.88 -11.70 6.90
N HIS A 96 -15.00 -10.92 7.97
CA HIS A 96 -14.14 -9.78 8.29
C HIS A 96 -13.15 -10.07 9.42
N LEU A 97 -13.15 -11.29 9.96
CA LEU A 97 -12.30 -11.68 11.07
C LEU A 97 -11.25 -12.69 10.61
N THR A 98 -10.02 -12.52 11.07
CA THR A 98 -8.98 -13.53 10.89
C THR A 98 -9.16 -14.65 11.91
N ASP A 99 -8.58 -15.82 11.63
CA ASP A 99 -8.62 -16.96 12.56
C ASP A 99 -8.07 -16.61 13.94
N GLY A 100 -7.03 -15.76 14.00
CA GLY A 100 -6.49 -15.26 15.26
C GLY A 100 -7.47 -14.39 16.05
N GLN A 101 -8.24 -13.55 15.37
CA GLN A 101 -9.28 -12.73 16.03
C GLN A 101 -10.44 -13.60 16.53
N ILE A 102 -10.84 -14.61 15.74
CA ILE A 102 -11.86 -15.59 16.16
C ILE A 102 -11.40 -16.34 17.41
N ALA A 103 -10.15 -16.82 17.42
CA ALA A 103 -9.56 -17.50 18.57
C ALA A 103 -9.51 -16.62 19.83
N LEU A 104 -9.27 -15.31 19.70
CA LEU A 104 -9.33 -14.38 20.83
C LEU A 104 -10.74 -14.29 21.42
N PHE A 105 -11.79 -14.26 20.60
CA PHE A 105 -13.16 -14.27 21.10
C PHE A 105 -13.57 -15.60 21.77
N GLU A 106 -12.98 -16.72 21.35
CA GLU A 106 -13.20 -18.04 21.99
C GLU A 106 -12.45 -18.16 23.31
N THR A 107 -11.21 -17.67 23.35
CA THR A 107 -10.36 -17.71 24.55
C THR A 107 -10.85 -16.76 25.64
N TYR A 108 -11.33 -15.58 25.23
CA TYR A 108 -11.70 -14.49 26.13
C TYR A 108 -13.12 -13.98 25.87
N PRO A 109 -14.16 -14.84 26.00
CA PRO A 109 -15.50 -14.52 25.53
C PRO A 109 -16.17 -13.34 26.24
N ASN A 110 -15.78 -13.09 27.49
CA ASN A 110 -16.38 -12.04 28.34
C ASN A 110 -15.59 -10.73 28.37
N THR A 111 -14.32 -10.74 27.96
CA THR A 111 -13.41 -9.58 28.10
C THR A 111 -12.91 -9.05 26.76
N PHE A 112 -12.79 -9.90 25.74
CA PHE A 112 -12.39 -9.46 24.42
C PHE A 112 -13.60 -8.95 23.63
N ASN A 113 -13.51 -7.69 23.21
CA ASN A 113 -14.44 -7.04 22.32
C ASN A 113 -13.68 -6.19 21.31
N MET A 114 -14.28 -5.97 20.14
CA MET A 114 -13.68 -5.18 19.07
C MET A 114 -14.64 -4.04 18.70
N PRO A 115 -14.46 -2.84 19.28
CA PRO A 115 -15.22 -1.67 18.88
C PRO A 115 -14.76 -1.22 17.50
N ILE A 116 -15.69 -1.17 16.55
CA ILE A 116 -15.42 -0.80 15.17
C ILE A 116 -15.75 0.68 14.97
N TYR A 117 -14.79 1.46 14.48
CA TYR A 117 -14.93 2.89 14.25
C TYR A 117 -14.97 3.22 12.76
N LYS A 118 -15.34 4.46 12.44
CA LYS A 118 -15.30 4.98 11.08
C LYS A 118 -13.86 5.02 10.56
N THR A 119 -13.62 4.39 9.41
CA THR A 119 -12.33 4.40 8.73
C THR A 119 -11.92 5.82 8.35
N ARG A 120 -10.66 6.16 8.59
CA ARG A 120 -10.02 7.39 8.12
C ARG A 120 -8.64 7.07 7.58
N ARG A 121 -8.29 7.69 6.46
CA ARG A 121 -6.95 7.54 5.87
C ARG A 121 -6.09 8.73 6.31
N THR A 122 -5.49 8.62 7.49
CA THR A 122 -4.68 9.68 8.12
C THR A 122 -3.19 9.59 7.80
N ALA A 123 -2.72 8.49 7.23
CA ALA A 123 -1.32 8.34 6.86
C ALA A 123 -0.89 9.48 5.90
N ALA A 124 0.12 10.22 6.33
CA ALA A 124 0.76 11.31 5.62
C ALA A 124 2.28 11.15 5.77
N ALA A 125 3.03 11.71 4.83
CA ALA A 125 4.48 11.83 4.89
C ALA A 125 4.87 13.26 4.49
N PRO A 126 6.08 13.72 4.87
CA PRO A 126 6.60 14.99 4.40
C PRO A 126 6.64 15.05 2.87
N GLU A 127 6.42 16.24 2.30
CA GLU A 127 6.34 16.43 0.85
C GLU A 127 7.60 15.92 0.12
N TRP A 128 8.78 16.11 0.71
CA TRP A 128 10.03 15.66 0.12
C TRP A 128 10.08 14.12 -0.07
N VAL A 129 9.38 13.34 0.76
CA VAL A 129 9.26 11.88 0.59
C VAL A 129 8.43 11.55 -0.64
N TYR A 130 7.34 12.30 -0.87
CA TYR A 130 6.49 12.14 -2.04
C TYR A 130 7.24 12.50 -3.33
N ASP A 131 7.97 13.62 -3.32
CA ASP A 131 8.83 14.02 -4.42
C ASP A 131 9.90 12.98 -4.73
N ASN A 132 10.57 12.46 -3.69
CA ASN A 132 11.60 11.44 -3.85
C ASN A 132 11.02 10.12 -4.34
N THR A 133 9.84 9.73 -3.88
CA THR A 133 9.14 8.54 -4.38
C THR A 133 8.86 8.66 -5.88
N TYR A 134 8.37 9.81 -6.33
CA TYR A 134 8.16 10.05 -7.76
C TYR A 134 9.47 10.05 -8.56
N LYS A 135 10.52 10.72 -8.07
CA LYS A 135 11.85 10.72 -8.71
C LYS A 135 12.42 9.30 -8.83
N ASN A 136 12.30 8.51 -7.77
CA ASN A 136 12.78 7.12 -7.73
C ASN A 136 12.06 6.26 -8.77
N ALA A 137 10.74 6.44 -8.93
CA ALA A 137 9.96 5.70 -9.92
C ALA A 137 10.47 5.88 -11.36
N ILE A 138 11.04 7.04 -11.70
CA ILE A 138 11.49 7.35 -13.06
C ILE A 138 13.01 7.34 -13.26
N ARG A 139 13.81 7.21 -12.18
CA ARG A 139 15.28 7.33 -12.25
C ARG A 139 16.05 6.20 -11.58
N SER A 140 15.45 5.49 -10.63
CA SER A 140 16.19 4.49 -9.88
C SER A 140 16.59 3.31 -10.76
N GLU A 141 17.85 2.93 -10.70
CA GLU A 141 18.43 1.83 -11.47
C GLU A 141 19.18 0.88 -10.55
N LEU A 142 19.25 -0.40 -10.89
CA LEU A 142 20.13 -1.34 -10.22
C LEU A 142 21.58 -1.04 -10.62
N SER A 143 22.52 -1.09 -9.67
CA SER A 143 23.94 -0.96 -9.98
C SER A 143 24.42 -2.12 -10.86
N ASP A 144 25.49 -1.88 -11.62
CA ASP A 144 26.02 -2.85 -12.59
C ASP A 144 26.42 -4.19 -11.94
N ASN A 145 26.77 -4.18 -10.65
CA ASN A 145 27.10 -5.36 -9.86
C ASN A 145 25.90 -5.99 -9.11
N GLY A 146 24.69 -5.45 -9.28
CA GLY A 146 23.46 -5.94 -8.64
C GLY A 146 23.36 -5.70 -7.13
N ALA A 147 24.35 -5.06 -6.52
CA ALA A 147 24.47 -4.94 -5.06
C ALA A 147 23.95 -3.61 -4.50
N GLY A 148 23.34 -2.75 -5.33
CA GLY A 148 22.86 -1.45 -4.88
C GLY A 148 21.90 -0.77 -5.87
N LEU A 149 21.37 0.38 -5.46
CA LEU A 149 20.53 1.23 -6.28
C LEU A 149 21.28 2.52 -6.61
N ARG A 150 21.23 2.94 -7.87
CA ARG A 150 21.71 4.24 -8.36
C ARG A 150 20.51 5.19 -8.49
N TYR A 151 20.77 6.48 -8.29
CA TYR A 151 19.78 7.56 -8.45
C TYR A 151 18.51 7.44 -7.60
N ALA A 152 18.58 6.66 -6.51
CA ALA A 152 17.52 6.56 -5.51
C ALA A 152 17.76 7.61 -4.40
N TYR A 153 16.70 8.32 -4.04
CA TYR A 153 16.68 9.33 -2.99
C TYR A 153 15.90 8.81 -1.79
N GLY A 154 16.46 8.97 -0.59
CA GLY A 154 15.85 8.59 0.70
C GLY A 154 15.73 9.77 1.65
#